data_AF-A0A8J6B901-F1
#
_entry.id   AF-A0A8J6B901-F1
#
_cell.length_a   1.000
_cell.length_b   1.000
_cell.length_c   1.000
_cell.angle_alpha   90.00
_cell.angle_beta   90.00
_cell.angle_gamma   90.00
#
_symmetry.space_group_name_H-M   'P 1'
#
loop_
_entity.id
_entity.type
_entity.pdbx_description
1 polymer ?
#
loop_
_entity_poly.entity_id
_entity_poly.type
_entity_poly.pdbx_seq_one_letter_code
_entity_poly.pdbx_strand_id
1 'polypeptide(L)' 'MNYWANFARTGNPNGEGLVFWPQYDHDEDYLQINLEHRAAKQLKAGKYDFWTEVLPQKLQAQKEAHTEL' A
#
# COMPACT_ATOMS: atom_id res chain seq x y z
N MET A 1 -0.44 7.26 -20.51
CA MET A 1 -0.79 8.53 -19.82
C MET A 1 -2.27 8.65 -19.44
N ASN A 2 -3.18 7.80 -19.93
CA ASN A 2 -4.64 7.97 -19.74
C ASN A 2 -5.10 8.02 -18.28
N TYR A 3 -4.60 7.13 -17.40
CA TYR A 3 -4.96 7.15 -15.97
C TYR A 3 -4.71 8.52 -15.33
N TRP A 4 -3.53 9.11 -15.56
CA TRP A 4 -3.14 10.38 -14.97
C TRP A 4 -3.89 11.57 -15.56
N ALA A 5 -4.15 11.55 -16.87
CA ALA A 5 -4.96 12.58 -17.52
C ALA A 5 -6.42 12.56 -17.01
N ASN A 6 -7.02 11.38 -16.84
CA ASN A 6 -8.37 11.21 -16.29
C ASN A 6 -8.44 11.71 -14.84
N PHE A 7 -7.46 11.33 -14.03
CA PHE A 7 -7.36 11.77 -12.64
C PHE A 7 -7.22 13.29 -12.54
N ALA A 8 -6.32 13.91 -13.31
CA ALA A 8 -6.14 15.36 -13.31
C ALA A 8 -7.42 16.12 -13.72
N ARG A 9 -8.25 15.55 -14.61
CA ARG A 9 -9.49 16.18 -15.08
C ARG A 9 -10.68 16.00 -14.12
N THR A 10 -10.78 14.87 -13.42
CA THR A 10 -12.02 14.48 -12.72
C THR A 10 -11.84 13.98 -11.30
N GLY A 11 -10.60 13.78 -10.85
CA GLY A 11 -10.29 13.06 -9.61
C GLY A 11 -10.47 11.53 -9.70
N ASN A 12 -10.92 11.00 -10.85
CA ASN A 12 -11.07 9.57 -11.09
C ASN A 12 -10.13 9.12 -12.22
N PRO A 13 -9.19 8.18 -11.98
CA PRO A 13 -8.26 7.72 -13.01
C PRO A 13 -8.92 6.82 -14.08
N ASN A 14 -10.12 6.30 -13.83
CA ASN A 14 -10.76 5.30 -14.70
C ASN A 14 -11.29 5.88 -16.01
N GLY A 15 -11.42 5.02 -17.03
CA GLY A 15 -11.92 5.36 -18.36
C GLY A 15 -12.07 4.13 -19.25
N GLU A 16 -12.66 4.31 -20.43
CA GLU A 16 -12.87 3.22 -21.39
C GLU A 16 -11.55 2.57 -21.82
N GLY A 17 -11.54 1.23 -21.91
CA GLY A 17 -10.37 0.44 -22.32
C GLY A 17 -9.27 0.31 -21.26
N LEU A 18 -9.44 0.89 -20.06
CA LEU A 18 -8.49 0.76 -18.96
C LEU A 18 -8.94 -0.32 -17.97
N VAL A 19 -7.96 -1.02 -17.38
CA VAL A 19 -8.21 -1.86 -16.21
C VAL A 19 -8.70 -0.97 -15.08
N PHE A 20 -9.71 -1.42 -14.34
CA PHE A 20 -10.27 -0.66 -13.24
C PHE A 20 -9.21 -0.40 -12.17
N TRP A 21 -9.00 0.88 -11.86
CA TRP A 21 -8.20 1.36 -10.74
C TRP A 21 -9.13 1.53 -9.54
N PRO A 22 -9.07 0.64 -8.54
CA PRO A 22 -9.92 0.73 -7.34
C PRO A 22 -9.50 1.90 -6.45
N GLN A 23 -10.48 2.58 -5.86
CA GLN A 23 -10.20 3.58 -4.83
C GLN A 23 -9.53 2.90 -3.63
N TYR A 24 -8.50 3.53 -3.08
CA TYR A 24 -7.86 3.04 -1.87
C TYR A 24 -8.77 3.27 -0.67
N ASP A 25 -9.16 2.19 0.01
CA ASP A 25 -10.01 2.19 1.21
C ASP A 25 -9.48 1.18 2.26
N HIS A 26 -10.36 0.68 3.14
CA HIS A 26 -9.99 -0.26 4.21
C HIS A 26 -9.55 -1.64 3.69
N ASP A 27 -9.92 -2.01 2.46
CA ASP A 27 -9.45 -3.23 1.83
C ASP A 27 -8.05 -3.07 1.21
N GLU A 28 -7.54 -1.83 1.20
CA GLU A 28 -6.23 -1.46 0.66
C GLU A 28 -6.04 -1.90 -0.81
N ASP A 29 -7.12 -1.83 -1.60
CA ASP A 29 -7.07 -2.09 -3.02
C ASP A 29 -6.18 -1.05 -3.74
N TYR A 30 -5.39 -1.52 -4.70
CA TYR A 30 -4.49 -0.71 -5.51
C TYR A 30 -4.34 -1.27 -6.93
N LEU A 31 -3.87 -0.43 -7.85
CA LEU A 31 -3.49 -0.85 -9.20
C LEU A 31 -2.00 -1.18 -9.28
N GLN A 32 -1.66 -2.40 -9.68
CA GLN A 32 -0.33 -2.76 -10.12
C GLN A 32 -0.10 -2.24 -11.53
N ILE A 33 0.87 -1.34 -11.69
CA ILE A 33 1.29 -0.80 -12.99
C ILE A 33 2.53 -1.58 -13.45
N ASN A 34 2.34 -2.52 -14.37
CA ASN A 34 3.36 -3.39 -14.96
C ASN A 34 3.07 -3.58 -16.46
N LEU A 35 3.74 -4.54 -17.13
CA LEU A 35 3.40 -4.95 -18.50
C LEU A 35 1.91 -5.23 -18.66
N GLU A 36 1.32 -5.90 -17.67
CA GLU A 36 -0.13 -6.04 -17.54
C GLU A 36 -0.59 -5.34 -16.27
N HIS A 37 -1.58 -4.46 -16.40
CA HIS A 37 -2.19 -3.78 -15.28
C HIS A 37 -3.18 -4.70 -14.58
N ARG A 38 -3.13 -4.76 -13.25
CA ARG A 38 -4.04 -5.62 -12.46
C ARG A 38 -4.39 -4.95 -11.14
N ALA A 39 -5.63 -5.06 -10.71
CA ALA A 39 -6.02 -4.71 -9.34
C ALA A 39 -5.47 -5.75 -8.36
N ALA A 40 -5.04 -5.29 -7.19
CA ALA A 40 -4.53 -6.11 -6.09
C ALA A 40 -4.83 -5.45 -4.74
N LYS A 41 -4.56 -6.15 -3.64
CA LYS A 41 -4.82 -5.66 -2.27
C LYS A 41 -3.57 -5.69 -1.40
N GLN A 42 -3.54 -4.87 -0.36
CA GLN A 42 -2.57 -4.92 0.75
C GLN A 42 -1.11 -4.87 0.28
N LEU A 43 -0.74 -3.75 -0.34
CA LEU A 43 0.59 -3.57 -0.92
C LEU A 43 1.69 -3.76 0.14
N LYS A 44 2.49 -4.82 -0.01
CA LYS A 44 3.63 -5.14 0.86
C LYS A 44 3.24 -5.36 2.33
N ALA A 45 2.05 -5.89 2.62
CA ALA A 45 1.53 -6.18 3.97
C ALA A 45 2.61 -6.66 4.97
N GLY A 46 3.27 -7.79 4.71
CA GLY A 46 4.26 -8.32 5.65
C GLY A 46 5.49 -7.42 5.89
N LYS A 47 5.86 -6.53 4.95
CA LYS A 47 6.90 -5.51 5.21
C LYS A 47 6.33 -4.35 6.02
N TYR A 48 5.10 -3.94 5.75
CA TYR A 48 4.41 -2.92 6.52
C TYR A 48 4.34 -3.33 7.99
N ASP A 49 3.75 -4.50 8.28
CA ASP A 49 3.62 -5.06 9.63
C ASP A 49 4.98 -5.16 10.35
N PHE A 50 6.02 -5.57 9.61
CA PHE A 50 7.36 -5.67 10.17
C PHE A 50 7.87 -4.31 10.68
N TRP A 51 7.73 -3.24 9.88
CA TRP A 51 8.26 -1.92 10.23
C TRP A 51 7.39 -1.17 11.23
N THR A 52 6.07 -1.34 11.19
CA THR A 52 5.12 -0.61 12.05
C THR A 52 4.85 -1.30 13.37
N GLU A 53 4.95 -2.63 13.43
CA GLU A 53 4.62 -3.41 14.64
C GLU A 53 5.83 -4.18 15.17
N VAL A 54 6.38 -5.08 14.36
CA VAL A 54 7.36 -6.07 14.83
C VAL A 54 8.66 -5.40 15.29
N LEU A 55 9.21 -4.49 14.49
CA LEU A 55 10.49 -3.85 14.80
C LEU A 55 10.38 -2.94 16.04
N PRO A 56 9.39 -2.05 16.17
CA PRO A 56 9.20 -1.27 17.39
C PRO A 56 9.07 -2.13 18.65
N GLN A 57 8.29 -3.21 18.60
CA GLN A 57 8.13 -4.15 19.71
C GLN A 57 9.46 -4.80 20.11
N LYS A 58 10.25 -5.27 19.13
CA LYS A 58 11.57 -5.86 19.39
C LYS A 58 12.53 -4.86 20.03
N LEU A 59 12.53 -3.61 19.56
CA LEU A 59 13.39 -2.57 20.12
C LEU A 59 12.98 -2.24 21.57
N GLN A 60 11.68 -2.21 21.86
CA GLN A 60 11.18 -1.98 23.22
C GLN A 60 11.58 -3.12 24.17
N ALA A 61 11.36 -4.37 23.77
CA ALA A 61 11.76 -5.53 24.56
C ALA A 61 13.27 -5.56 24.84
N GLN A 62 14.10 -5.14 23.87
CA GLN A 62 15.55 -5.06 24.05
C GLN A 62 15.95 -3.98 25.07
N LYS A 63 15.29 -2.81 25.05
CA LYS A 63 15.52 -1.73 26.02
C LYS A 63 15.16 -2.15 27.44
N GLU A 64 14.02 -2.82 27.61
CA GLU A 64 13.56 -3.32 28.91
C GLU A 64 14.57 -4.33 29.48
N ALA A 65 14.99 -5.32 28.68
CA ALA A 65 15.99 -6.30 29.08
C ALA A 65 17.36 -5.69 29.48
N HIS A 66 17.75 -4.54 28.89
CA HIS A 66 18.98 -3.83 29.25
C HIS A 66 18.83 -2.96 30.51
N THR A 67 17.60 -2.63 30.92
CA THR A 67 17.35 -1.79 32.10
C THR A 67 17.19 -2.63 33.38
N GLU A 68 16.99 -3.94 33.24
CA GLU A 68 16.85 -4.91 34.35
C GLU A 68 18.16 -5.58 34.78
N LEU A 69 19.31 -5.18 34.20
CA LEU A 69 20.68 -5.58 34.54
C LEU A 69 21.42 -4.45 35.26
#